data_AF-A0A963RPG0-F1
#
_entry.id   AF-A0A963RPG0-F1
#
_cell.length_a   1.000
_cell.length_b   1.000
_cell.length_c   1.000
_cell.angle_alpha   90.00
_cell.angle_beta   90.00
_cell.angle_gamma   90.00
#
_symmetry.space_group_name_H-M   'P 1'
#
loop_
_entity.id
_entity.type
_entity.pdbx_description
1 polymer ?
#
loop_
_entity_poly.entity_id
_entity_poly.type
_entity_poly.pdbx_seq_one_letter_code
_entity_poly.pdbx_strand_id
1 'polypeptide(L)'
;GVPRAALQLLPGQGETVGAALVGDAGVQGVMFTGSTEVARILQRTLAQRLGAHGLPVPLIAETGGQNAMIVDSSALAEQVVQDVMSSAFDSAGQRCSALRVLCLQEDVAERTLAMLKGAMAEARIGNPALLATDIGPVIDAEAQGGIERHIAAMQQRGHAVHRMALPAEAGQGSFVAPALIEIGGIDELEREVFGPVLHVLRYRRRDLPRLMAAINTTGYGLTMGVHTRIDETVDFVRRHGEAGNLYVNRNMVGAVVGVQPFGGEGLSGTGPKAGGPLYLYRLLARAPHDVLPRALAFCAPDAARPSQGTPPAAALAALGDWAAHTGRDALAAQCDQLSRAGCQPTSRVLRGPTGEQNVYHLHPREAALCLAG
;
A
#
# COMPACT_ATOMS: atom_id res chain seq x y z
N GLY A 1 5.38 17.39 28.18
CA GLY A 1 6.07 18.01 27.02
C GLY A 1 5.07 18.71 26.13
N VAL A 2 4.11 17.99 25.56
CA VAL A 2 3.06 18.57 24.71
C VAL A 2 1.99 19.28 25.55
N PRO A 3 1.63 20.54 25.27
CA PRO A 3 0.55 21.23 25.96
C PRO A 3 -0.82 20.57 25.73
N ARG A 4 -1.68 20.56 26.75
CA ARG A 4 -3.04 19.97 26.63
C ARG A 4 -3.89 20.63 25.54
N ALA A 5 -3.74 21.93 25.34
CA ALA A 5 -4.44 22.64 24.28
C ALA A 5 -3.98 22.23 22.86
N ALA A 6 -2.76 21.69 22.73
CA ALA A 6 -2.19 21.24 21.46
C ALA A 6 -2.52 19.78 21.12
N LEU A 7 -2.90 18.95 22.11
CA LEU A 7 -3.25 17.54 21.91
C LEU A 7 -4.39 17.14 22.85
N GLN A 8 -5.54 16.82 22.24
CA GLN A 8 -6.75 16.40 22.93
C GLN A 8 -7.17 15.01 22.43
N LEU A 9 -7.54 14.12 23.36
CA LEU A 9 -8.05 12.78 23.05
C LEU A 9 -9.57 12.77 23.20
N LEU A 10 -10.27 12.36 22.15
CA LEU A 10 -11.73 12.31 22.10
C LEU A 10 -12.18 10.89 21.71
N PRO A 11 -12.32 9.96 22.67
CA PRO A 11 -12.78 8.61 22.38
C PRO A 11 -14.26 8.61 21.98
N GLY A 12 -14.61 7.80 20.98
CA GLY A 12 -15.99 7.58 20.58
C GLY A 12 -16.09 6.96 19.19
N GLN A 13 -17.33 6.75 18.76
CA GLN A 13 -17.60 6.10 17.48
C GLN A 13 -17.32 7.04 16.30
N GLY A 14 -16.91 6.46 15.17
CA GLY A 14 -16.57 7.20 13.96
C GLY A 14 -17.74 8.03 13.44
N GLU A 15 -18.95 7.46 13.44
CA GLU A 15 -20.16 8.12 12.91
C GLU A 15 -20.64 9.29 13.76
N THR A 16 -20.13 9.42 15.00
CA THR A 16 -20.53 10.48 15.93
C THR A 16 -19.37 11.43 16.18
N VAL A 17 -18.37 11.01 16.94
CA VAL A 17 -17.23 11.86 17.33
C VAL A 17 -16.36 12.20 16.11
N GLY A 18 -16.01 11.20 15.30
CA GLY A 18 -15.19 11.42 14.10
C GLY A 18 -15.87 12.33 13.08
N ALA A 19 -17.13 12.04 12.76
CA ALA A 19 -17.92 12.83 11.81
C ALA A 19 -18.11 14.29 12.29
N ALA A 20 -18.40 14.50 13.57
CA ALA A 20 -18.54 15.85 14.14
C ALA A 20 -17.22 16.64 14.04
N LEU A 21 -16.08 16.02 14.34
CA LEU A 21 -14.77 16.67 14.22
C LEU A 21 -14.46 17.06 12.77
N VAL A 22 -14.69 16.16 11.81
CA VAL A 22 -14.40 16.45 10.39
C VAL A 22 -15.32 17.53 9.83
N GLY A 23 -16.55 17.63 10.32
CA GLY A 23 -17.49 18.70 9.96
C GLY A 23 -17.18 20.06 10.60
N ASP A 24 -16.37 20.11 11.65
CA ASP A 24 -16.12 21.33 12.43
C ASP A 24 -15.29 22.36 11.65
N ALA A 25 -15.65 23.64 11.79
CA ALA A 25 -15.00 24.74 11.08
C ALA A 25 -13.54 24.97 11.48
N GLY A 26 -13.18 24.64 12.73
CA GLY A 26 -11.84 24.74 13.29
C GLY A 26 -10.88 23.65 12.80
N VAL A 27 -11.37 22.55 12.23
CA VAL A 27 -10.50 21.52 11.64
C VAL A 27 -9.98 21.97 10.28
N GLN A 28 -8.65 22.10 10.19
CA GLN A 28 -7.91 22.62 9.03
C GLN A 28 -7.08 21.54 8.30
N GLY A 29 -7.19 20.28 8.72
CA GLY A 29 -6.57 19.14 8.08
C GLY A 29 -7.03 17.84 8.73
N VAL A 30 -7.15 16.78 7.94
CA VAL A 30 -7.58 15.45 8.40
C VAL A 30 -6.55 14.42 7.98
N MET A 31 -6.10 13.62 8.94
CA MET A 31 -5.23 12.47 8.72
C MET A 31 -6.04 11.23 9.10
N PHE A 32 -6.35 10.38 8.13
CA PHE A 32 -7.22 9.24 8.29
C PHE A 32 -6.50 7.96 7.87
N THR A 33 -6.65 6.90 8.68
CA THR A 33 -6.25 5.54 8.32
C THR A 33 -7.41 4.61 8.63
N GLY A 34 -7.89 3.88 7.63
CA GLY A 34 -9.07 3.03 7.76
C GLY A 34 -9.61 2.58 6.40
N SER A 35 -10.91 2.28 6.33
CA SER A 35 -11.49 1.74 5.10
C SER A 35 -11.65 2.79 3.99
N THR A 36 -11.61 2.32 2.74
CA THR A 36 -11.81 3.15 1.54
C THR A 36 -13.19 3.81 1.54
N GLU A 37 -14.21 3.13 2.06
CA GLU A 37 -15.58 3.61 2.17
C GLU A 37 -15.67 4.82 3.11
N VAL A 38 -15.03 4.74 4.28
CA VAL A 38 -15.01 5.85 5.24
C VAL A 38 -14.19 7.02 4.68
N ALA A 39 -13.03 6.78 4.07
CA ALA A 39 -12.25 7.84 3.43
C ALA A 39 -13.06 8.64 2.39
N ARG A 40 -13.90 7.95 1.58
CA ARG A 40 -14.82 8.59 0.62
C ARG A 40 -15.94 9.40 1.29
N ILE A 41 -16.41 8.98 2.47
CA ILE A 41 -17.35 9.78 3.27
C ILE A 41 -16.66 11.07 3.74
N LEU A 42 -15.48 10.96 4.34
CA LEU A 42 -14.71 12.10 4.84
C LEU A 42 -14.37 13.09 3.71
N GLN A 43 -13.94 12.58 2.55
CA GLN A 43 -13.66 13.40 1.37
C GLN A 43 -14.90 14.21 0.94
N ARG A 44 -16.08 13.59 0.90
CA ARG A 44 -17.34 14.28 0.54
C ARG A 44 -17.69 15.38 1.54
N THR A 45 -17.54 15.10 2.84
CA THR A 45 -17.77 16.10 3.89
C THR A 45 -16.81 17.29 3.75
N LEU A 46 -15.52 17.03 3.54
CA LEU A 46 -14.51 18.09 3.39
C LEU A 46 -14.70 18.90 2.11
N ALA A 47 -15.17 18.28 1.02
CA ALA A 47 -15.43 18.97 -0.25
C ALA A 47 -16.54 20.05 -0.16
N GLN A 48 -17.37 20.01 0.88
CA GLN A 48 -18.44 21.00 1.11
C GLN A 48 -17.95 22.25 1.84
N ARG A 49 -16.68 22.32 2.25
CA ARG A 49 -16.12 23.44 3.02
C ARG A 49 -14.73 23.82 2.55
N LEU A 50 -14.35 25.05 2.86
CA LEU A 50 -12.99 25.56 2.68
C LEU A 50 -12.34 25.77 4.05
N GLY A 51 -11.03 25.65 4.10
CA GLY A 51 -10.23 26.04 5.26
C GLY A 51 -10.18 27.55 5.45
N ALA A 52 -9.51 27.99 6.51
CA ALA A 52 -9.39 29.38 6.94
C ALA A 52 -8.75 30.32 5.90
N HIS A 53 -8.08 29.76 4.89
CA HIS A 53 -7.46 30.50 3.79
C HIS A 53 -8.24 30.42 2.47
N GLY A 54 -9.48 29.90 2.49
CA GLY A 54 -10.28 29.72 1.27
C GLY A 54 -9.78 28.59 0.36
N LEU A 55 -8.92 27.71 0.86
CA LEU A 55 -8.38 26.56 0.14
C LEU A 55 -9.07 25.26 0.60
N PRO A 56 -9.07 24.19 -0.22
CA PRO A 56 -9.55 22.88 0.21
C PRO A 56 -8.83 22.40 1.47
N VAL A 57 -9.59 21.84 2.42
CA VAL A 57 -9.02 21.24 3.63
C VAL A 57 -8.21 20.00 3.25
N PRO A 58 -6.90 19.92 3.59
CA PRO A 58 -6.10 18.74 3.27
C PRO A 58 -6.64 17.48 3.94
N LEU A 59 -6.81 16.43 3.14
CA LEU A 59 -7.03 15.06 3.58
C LEU A 59 -5.81 14.23 3.22
N ILE A 60 -5.19 13.58 4.21
CA ILE A 60 -4.27 12.46 4.03
C ILE A 60 -5.05 11.22 4.42
N ALA A 61 -5.41 10.39 3.44
CA ALA A 61 -6.11 9.14 3.69
C ALA A 61 -5.23 7.96 3.26
N GLU A 62 -4.88 7.09 4.20
CA GLU A 62 -4.20 5.82 3.97
C GLU A 62 -5.24 4.71 4.15
N THR A 63 -5.52 3.95 3.09
CA THR A 63 -6.63 2.99 3.04
C THR A 63 -6.14 1.57 2.76
N GLY A 64 -7.07 0.66 2.44
CA GLY A 64 -6.79 -0.77 2.29
C GLY A 64 -5.94 -1.15 1.08
N GLY A 65 -5.75 -2.46 0.89
CA GLY A 65 -4.99 -3.01 -0.23
C GLY A 65 -5.43 -4.41 -0.64
N GLN A 66 -5.32 -4.72 -1.94
CA GLN A 66 -5.42 -6.08 -2.48
C GLN A 66 -4.03 -6.60 -2.84
N ASN A 67 -3.16 -6.69 -1.82
CA ASN A 67 -1.73 -6.88 -2.01
C ASN A 67 -1.39 -8.26 -2.58
N ALA A 68 -0.51 -8.29 -3.57
CA ALA A 68 -0.14 -9.51 -4.28
C ALA A 68 1.36 -9.82 -4.19
N MET A 69 1.70 -11.10 -4.06
CA MET A 69 3.07 -11.62 -4.15
C MET A 69 3.21 -12.53 -5.37
N ILE A 70 4.13 -12.21 -6.26
CA ILE A 70 4.44 -13.02 -7.45
C ILE A 70 5.64 -13.92 -7.15
N VAL A 71 5.51 -15.22 -7.37
CA VAL A 71 6.57 -16.21 -7.15
C VAL A 71 6.80 -16.99 -8.43
N ASP A 72 8.01 -16.93 -8.97
CA ASP A 72 8.40 -17.70 -10.13
C ASP A 72 9.15 -18.99 -9.76
N SER A 73 9.45 -19.82 -10.75
CA SER A 73 10.10 -21.11 -10.53
C SER A 73 11.55 -21.04 -10.07
N SER A 74 12.18 -19.86 -10.08
CA SER A 74 13.56 -19.66 -9.62
C SER A 74 13.64 -19.40 -8.11
N ALA A 75 12.52 -19.08 -7.47
CA ALA A 75 12.44 -18.82 -6.05
C ALA A 75 12.73 -20.06 -5.19
N LEU A 76 13.30 -19.83 -3.99
CA LEU A 76 13.47 -20.89 -3.00
C LEU A 76 12.16 -21.08 -2.22
N ALA A 77 11.55 -22.26 -2.34
CA ALA A 77 10.24 -22.55 -1.75
C ALA A 77 10.20 -22.31 -0.23
N GLU A 78 11.27 -22.66 0.48
CA GLU A 78 11.39 -22.51 1.93
C GLU A 78 11.34 -21.03 2.35
N GLN A 79 12.02 -20.15 1.61
CA GLN A 79 11.97 -18.70 1.83
C GLN A 79 10.59 -18.14 1.50
N VAL A 80 10.02 -18.53 0.36
CA VAL A 80 8.68 -18.12 -0.06
C VAL A 80 7.65 -18.47 1.02
N VAL A 81 7.65 -19.71 1.52
CA VAL A 81 6.68 -20.15 2.52
C VAL A 81 6.82 -19.35 3.82
N GLN A 82 8.05 -19.12 4.29
CA GLN A 82 8.28 -18.31 5.49
C GLN A 82 7.75 -16.86 5.33
N ASP A 83 8.02 -16.24 4.20
CA ASP A 83 7.60 -14.87 3.91
C ASP A 83 6.10 -14.75 3.66
N VAL A 84 5.49 -15.76 3.04
CA VAL A 84 4.03 -15.86 2.86
C VAL A 84 3.34 -16.03 4.21
N MET A 85 3.82 -16.91 5.08
CA MET A 85 3.25 -17.10 6.42
C MET A 85 3.25 -15.78 7.21
N SER A 86 4.40 -15.09 7.21
CA SER A 86 4.55 -13.80 7.88
C SER A 86 3.68 -12.72 7.24
N SER A 87 3.57 -12.68 5.91
CA SER A 87 2.84 -11.62 5.23
C SER A 87 1.33 -11.81 5.28
N ALA A 88 0.83 -13.05 5.25
CA ALA A 88 -0.60 -13.34 5.16
C ALA A 88 -1.27 -13.49 6.53
N PHE A 89 -0.58 -14.07 7.51
CA PHE A 89 -1.21 -14.54 8.75
C PHE A 89 -0.72 -13.85 10.02
N ASP A 90 0.43 -13.16 10.01
CA ASP A 90 0.83 -12.31 11.14
C ASP A 90 -0.29 -11.32 11.48
N SER A 91 -0.52 -11.11 12.78
CA SER A 91 -1.59 -10.25 13.30
C SER A 91 -2.97 -10.68 12.80
N ALA A 92 -3.17 -11.98 12.54
CA ALA A 92 -4.35 -12.55 11.91
C ALA A 92 -4.71 -11.88 10.56
N GLY A 93 -3.70 -11.45 9.79
CA GLY A 93 -3.89 -10.78 8.51
C GLY A 93 -4.52 -9.37 8.63
N GLN A 94 -4.59 -8.80 9.84
CA GLN A 94 -5.16 -7.47 10.10
C GLN A 94 -4.13 -6.35 9.92
N ARG A 95 -3.38 -6.42 8.81
CA ARG A 95 -2.48 -5.36 8.36
C ARG A 95 -2.95 -4.90 6.99
N CYS A 96 -2.97 -3.60 6.72
CA CYS A 96 -3.24 -3.10 5.37
C CYS A 96 -2.22 -3.62 4.34
N SER A 97 -1.00 -3.93 4.77
CA SER A 97 0.06 -4.52 3.96
C SER A 97 0.04 -6.05 3.88
N ALA A 98 -0.93 -6.73 4.51
CA ALA A 98 -0.97 -8.19 4.53
C ALA A 98 -1.16 -8.76 3.13
N LEU A 99 -0.51 -9.89 2.85
CA LEU A 99 -0.60 -10.59 1.57
C LEU A 99 -2.01 -11.15 1.40
N ARG A 100 -2.71 -10.69 0.35
CA ARG A 100 -4.06 -11.14 0.02
C ARG A 100 -4.08 -12.18 -1.10
N VAL A 101 -3.16 -12.05 -2.06
CA VAL A 101 -3.09 -12.92 -3.25
C VAL A 101 -1.65 -13.39 -3.49
N LEU A 102 -1.41 -14.69 -3.31
CA LEU A 102 -0.17 -15.34 -3.71
C LEU A 102 -0.30 -15.87 -5.14
N CYS A 103 0.49 -15.33 -6.05
CA CYS A 103 0.54 -15.75 -7.45
C CYS A 103 1.72 -16.70 -7.66
N LEU A 104 1.45 -17.99 -7.87
CA LEU A 104 2.48 -19.02 -8.05
C LEU A 104 2.62 -19.43 -9.51
N GLN A 105 3.85 -19.48 -10.02
CA GLN A 105 4.10 -20.08 -11.32
C GLN A 105 3.69 -21.57 -11.30
N GLU A 106 2.96 -22.01 -12.32
CA GLU A 106 2.33 -23.33 -12.43
C GLU A 106 3.32 -24.48 -12.12
N ASP A 107 4.56 -24.38 -12.62
CA ASP A 107 5.61 -25.39 -12.47
C ASP A 107 6.03 -25.67 -11.02
N VAL A 108 5.84 -24.71 -10.10
CA VAL A 108 6.26 -24.81 -8.69
C VAL A 108 5.09 -24.73 -7.70
N ALA A 109 3.87 -24.57 -8.21
CA ALA A 109 2.69 -24.33 -7.39
C ALA A 109 2.42 -25.48 -6.41
N GLU A 110 2.39 -26.74 -6.89
CA GLU A 110 2.08 -27.90 -6.04
C GLU A 110 3.08 -28.09 -4.90
N ARG A 111 4.38 -28.03 -5.20
CA ARG A 111 5.45 -28.19 -4.19
C ARG A 111 5.36 -27.07 -3.14
N THR A 112 5.20 -25.83 -3.58
CA THR A 112 5.13 -24.67 -2.69
C THR A 112 3.86 -24.71 -1.82
N LEU A 113 2.72 -25.10 -2.39
CA LEU A 113 1.45 -25.22 -1.66
C LEU A 113 1.48 -26.35 -0.64
N ALA A 114 2.08 -27.49 -0.95
CA ALA A 114 2.24 -28.57 0.00
C ALA A 114 3.07 -28.12 1.23
N MET A 115 4.19 -27.44 0.98
CA MET A 115 5.04 -26.90 2.05
C MET A 115 4.34 -25.79 2.85
N LEU A 116 3.59 -24.90 2.18
CA LEU A 116 2.83 -23.85 2.82
C LEU A 116 1.73 -24.41 3.74
N LYS A 117 0.96 -25.40 3.26
CA LYS A 117 -0.06 -26.10 4.08
C LYS A 117 0.58 -26.80 5.28
N GLY A 118 1.78 -27.35 5.12
CA GLY A 118 2.58 -27.89 6.23
C GLY A 118 2.97 -26.82 7.25
N ALA A 119 3.50 -25.68 6.80
CA ALA A 119 3.85 -24.56 7.69
C ALA A 119 2.63 -23.97 8.40
N MET A 120 1.48 -23.90 7.72
CA MET A 120 0.21 -23.52 8.34
C MET A 120 -0.15 -24.46 9.49
N ALA A 121 0.02 -25.78 9.32
CA ALA A 121 -0.32 -26.77 10.34
C ALA A 121 0.53 -26.64 11.63
N GLU A 122 1.74 -26.09 11.53
CA GLU A 122 2.63 -25.87 12.68
C GLU A 122 2.33 -24.58 13.45
N ALA A 123 1.58 -23.65 12.88
CA ALA A 123 1.28 -22.37 13.51
C ALA A 123 0.27 -22.52 14.66
N ARG A 124 0.51 -21.81 15.77
CA ARG A 124 -0.31 -21.84 16.98
C ARG A 124 -1.25 -20.65 17.02
N ILE A 125 -2.55 -20.96 16.92
CA ILE A 125 -3.62 -19.97 17.12
C ILE A 125 -3.92 -19.88 18.62
N GLY A 126 -4.08 -18.68 19.17
CA GLY A 126 -4.46 -18.57 20.58
C GLY A 126 -4.38 -17.18 21.19
N ASN A 127 -4.24 -17.13 22.52
CA ASN A 127 -4.16 -15.89 23.29
C ASN A 127 -2.80 -15.19 23.04
N PRO A 128 -2.78 -13.98 22.47
CA PRO A 128 -1.53 -13.27 22.15
C PRO A 128 -0.69 -12.88 23.39
N ALA A 129 -1.21 -13.06 24.61
CA ALA A 129 -0.42 -12.92 25.84
C ALA A 129 0.60 -14.06 26.04
N LEU A 130 0.47 -15.16 25.31
CA LEU A 130 1.38 -16.30 25.40
C LEU A 130 2.46 -16.19 24.32
N LEU A 131 3.74 -16.30 24.70
CA LEU A 131 4.88 -16.28 23.78
C LEU A 131 4.79 -17.36 22.67
N ALA A 132 4.13 -18.47 22.97
CA ALA A 132 3.94 -19.58 22.04
C ALA A 132 2.81 -19.37 21.03
N THR A 133 2.11 -18.22 21.05
CA THR A 133 1.03 -17.93 20.10
C THR A 133 1.59 -17.18 18.89
N ASP A 134 1.38 -17.76 17.70
CA ASP A 134 1.78 -17.16 16.43
C ASP A 134 0.66 -16.27 15.85
N ILE A 135 -0.59 -16.71 15.99
CA ILE A 135 -1.76 -16.05 15.38
C ILE A 135 -2.82 -15.77 16.44
N GLY A 136 -3.11 -14.49 16.66
CA GLY A 136 -4.13 -14.01 17.60
C GLY A 136 -5.57 -13.99 17.04
N PRO A 137 -6.53 -13.43 17.78
CA PRO A 137 -7.90 -13.24 17.30
C PRO A 137 -8.00 -12.10 16.27
N VAL A 138 -9.12 -12.08 15.55
CA VAL A 138 -9.58 -10.87 14.86
C VAL A 138 -10.23 -9.91 15.85
N ILE A 139 -10.36 -8.63 15.48
CA ILE A 139 -10.67 -7.55 16.42
C ILE A 139 -12.02 -7.73 17.13
N ASP A 140 -13.05 -8.18 16.42
CA ASP A 140 -14.40 -8.36 16.95
C ASP A 140 -15.23 -9.40 16.17
N ALA A 141 -16.46 -9.63 16.64
CA ALA A 141 -17.39 -10.60 16.07
C ALA A 141 -17.93 -10.17 14.69
N GLU A 142 -17.96 -8.86 14.39
CA GLU A 142 -18.41 -8.37 13.08
C GLU A 142 -17.36 -8.72 12.01
N ALA A 143 -16.08 -8.45 12.30
CA ALA A 143 -14.96 -8.85 11.48
C ALA A 143 -14.92 -10.37 11.29
N GLN A 144 -15.03 -11.15 12.37
CA GLN A 144 -15.08 -12.61 12.33
C GLN A 144 -16.21 -13.09 11.40
N GLY A 145 -17.43 -12.60 11.58
CA GLY A 145 -18.57 -12.96 10.76
C GLY A 145 -18.40 -12.55 9.29
N GLY A 146 -17.82 -11.38 9.02
CA GLY A 146 -17.52 -10.91 7.66
C GLY A 146 -16.53 -11.81 6.93
N ILE A 147 -15.48 -12.23 7.61
CA ILE A 147 -14.43 -13.10 7.05
C ILE A 147 -14.97 -14.52 6.82
N GLU A 148 -15.67 -15.10 7.80
CA GLU A 148 -16.26 -16.45 7.65
C GLU A 148 -17.31 -16.49 6.52
N ARG A 149 -18.10 -15.44 6.34
CA ARG A 149 -19.03 -15.33 5.20
C ARG A 149 -18.29 -15.35 3.85
N HIS A 150 -17.16 -14.66 3.75
CA HIS A 150 -16.34 -14.69 2.53
C HIS A 150 -15.80 -16.10 2.25
N ILE A 151 -15.22 -16.76 3.26
CA ILE A 151 -14.69 -18.13 3.12
C ILE A 151 -15.80 -19.08 2.68
N ALA A 152 -16.97 -19.03 3.32
CA ALA A 152 -18.11 -19.87 2.98
C ALA A 152 -18.62 -19.62 1.55
N ALA A 153 -18.69 -18.35 1.12
CA ALA A 153 -19.11 -17.99 -0.23
C ALA A 153 -18.14 -18.53 -1.29
N MET A 154 -16.83 -18.45 -1.06
CA MET A 154 -15.82 -19.00 -1.97
C MET A 154 -15.92 -20.53 -2.04
N GLN A 155 -16.14 -21.20 -0.91
CA GLN A 155 -16.36 -22.65 -0.89
C GLN A 155 -17.63 -23.06 -1.64
N GLN A 156 -18.73 -22.31 -1.48
CA GLN A 156 -19.99 -22.54 -2.19
C GLN A 156 -19.86 -22.33 -3.71
N ARG A 157 -18.95 -21.43 -4.14
CA ARG A 157 -18.58 -21.24 -5.56
C ARG A 157 -17.71 -22.37 -6.11
N GLY A 158 -17.32 -23.35 -5.30
CA GLY A 158 -16.54 -24.52 -5.71
C GLY A 158 -15.03 -24.35 -5.60
N HIS A 159 -14.54 -23.28 -4.98
CA HIS A 159 -13.10 -23.11 -4.76
C HIS A 159 -12.59 -24.12 -3.73
N ALA A 160 -11.36 -24.61 -3.94
CA ALA A 160 -10.66 -25.39 -2.94
C ALA A 160 -10.28 -24.48 -1.75
N VAL A 161 -10.75 -24.85 -0.57
CA VAL A 161 -10.48 -24.13 0.68
C VAL A 161 -9.74 -25.07 1.64
N HIS A 162 -8.51 -24.71 1.99
CA HIS A 162 -7.76 -25.34 3.06
C HIS A 162 -7.84 -24.46 4.31
N ARG A 163 -8.18 -25.05 5.46
CA ARG A 163 -8.30 -24.33 6.74
C ARG A 163 -7.50 -25.05 7.82
N MET A 164 -6.89 -24.28 8.70
CA MET A 164 -6.41 -24.80 9.98
C MET A 164 -7.59 -25.18 10.89
N ALA A 165 -7.33 -26.04 11.88
CA ALA A 165 -8.29 -26.28 12.95
C ALA A 165 -8.21 -25.15 13.99
N LEU A 166 -9.35 -24.68 14.48
CA LEU A 166 -9.37 -23.81 15.65
C LEU A 166 -9.20 -24.65 16.92
N PRO A 167 -8.36 -24.20 17.88
CA PRO A 167 -8.26 -24.84 19.18
C PRO A 167 -9.57 -24.64 19.98
N ALA A 168 -9.85 -25.51 20.95
CA ALA A 168 -11.09 -25.46 21.73
C ALA A 168 -11.27 -24.12 22.47
N GLU A 169 -10.14 -23.55 22.90
CA GLU A 169 -10.05 -22.26 23.61
C GLU A 169 -10.46 -21.07 22.73
N ALA A 170 -10.49 -21.23 21.40
CA ALA A 170 -10.90 -20.18 20.46
C ALA A 170 -12.37 -19.76 20.65
N GLY A 171 -13.21 -20.58 21.30
CA GLY A 171 -14.60 -20.23 21.60
C GLY A 171 -14.76 -19.06 22.58
N GLN A 172 -13.68 -18.62 23.24
CA GLN A 172 -13.69 -17.51 24.21
C GLN A 172 -13.35 -16.15 23.57
N GLY A 173 -13.19 -16.07 22.26
CA GLY A 173 -12.90 -14.83 21.53
C GLY A 173 -13.32 -14.89 20.07
N SER A 174 -13.01 -13.82 19.33
CA SER A 174 -13.32 -13.72 17.89
C SER A 174 -12.15 -14.26 17.07
N PHE A 175 -12.08 -15.58 16.88
CA PHE A 175 -11.03 -16.21 16.07
C PHE A 175 -11.56 -16.64 14.71
N VAL A 176 -10.71 -16.51 13.70
CA VAL A 176 -10.92 -17.07 12.36
C VAL A 176 -9.77 -18.01 12.09
N ALA A 177 -10.07 -19.27 11.73
CA ALA A 177 -9.04 -20.22 11.34
C ALA A 177 -8.38 -19.73 10.03
N PRO A 178 -7.04 -19.57 9.98
CA PRO A 178 -6.35 -19.20 8.76
C PRO A 178 -6.76 -20.08 7.60
N ALA A 179 -7.09 -19.43 6.48
CA ALA A 179 -7.63 -20.08 5.30
C ALA A 179 -6.77 -19.80 4.08
N LEU A 180 -6.59 -20.81 3.24
CA LEU A 180 -6.00 -20.73 1.92
C LEU A 180 -7.06 -21.12 0.89
N ILE A 181 -7.33 -20.22 -0.06
CA ILE A 181 -8.39 -20.38 -1.08
C ILE A 181 -7.76 -20.33 -2.46
N GLU A 182 -7.91 -21.40 -3.25
CA GLU A 182 -7.41 -21.42 -4.63
C GLU A 182 -8.45 -20.79 -5.59
N ILE A 183 -8.04 -19.73 -6.29
CA ILE A 183 -8.90 -18.93 -7.19
C ILE A 183 -8.45 -19.05 -8.65
N GLY A 184 -9.38 -18.81 -9.58
CA GLY A 184 -9.12 -18.84 -11.03
C GLY A 184 -8.69 -17.48 -11.60
N GLY A 185 -9.10 -16.38 -10.97
CA GLY A 185 -8.74 -15.03 -11.36
C GLY A 185 -8.82 -14.04 -10.20
N ILE A 186 -8.04 -12.95 -10.27
CA ILE A 186 -8.04 -11.92 -9.22
C ILE A 186 -9.33 -11.08 -9.23
N ASP A 187 -10.01 -11.01 -10.36
CA ASP A 187 -11.31 -10.36 -10.56
C ASP A 187 -12.44 -11.02 -9.76
N GLU A 188 -12.21 -12.23 -9.24
CA GLU A 188 -13.12 -12.89 -8.29
C GLU A 188 -13.15 -12.22 -6.91
N LEU A 189 -12.18 -11.34 -6.62
CA LEU A 189 -12.05 -10.60 -5.36
C LEU A 189 -12.55 -9.16 -5.51
N GLU A 190 -13.80 -8.93 -5.14
CA GLU A 190 -14.45 -7.61 -5.28
C GLU A 190 -13.93 -6.54 -4.29
N ARG A 191 -13.48 -6.97 -3.11
CA ARG A 191 -13.04 -6.09 -2.02
C ARG A 191 -11.95 -6.74 -1.18
N GLU A 192 -11.30 -5.93 -0.34
CA GLU A 192 -10.36 -6.44 0.64
C GLU A 192 -11.09 -7.30 1.70
N VAL A 193 -10.48 -8.43 2.05
CA VAL A 193 -10.88 -9.27 3.19
C VAL A 193 -9.84 -9.09 4.28
N PHE A 194 -10.15 -8.30 5.29
CA PHE A 194 -9.21 -7.88 6.34
C PHE A 194 -9.08 -8.94 7.45
N GLY A 195 -8.50 -10.10 7.11
CA GLY A 195 -8.36 -11.24 8.02
C GLY A 195 -7.34 -12.28 7.53
N PRO A 196 -7.24 -13.44 8.20
CA PRO A 196 -6.22 -14.45 7.92
C PRO A 196 -6.65 -15.33 6.73
N VAL A 197 -6.92 -14.72 5.57
CA VAL A 197 -7.36 -15.39 4.35
C VAL A 197 -6.37 -15.09 3.23
N LEU A 198 -5.68 -16.12 2.78
CA LEU A 198 -4.77 -16.08 1.64
C LEU A 198 -5.45 -16.67 0.41
N HIS A 199 -5.51 -15.91 -0.67
CA HIS A 199 -5.93 -16.43 -1.96
C HIS A 199 -4.70 -16.88 -2.75
N VAL A 200 -4.82 -17.97 -3.49
CA VAL A 200 -3.74 -18.50 -4.34
C VAL A 200 -4.21 -18.54 -5.79
N LEU A 201 -3.44 -17.91 -6.66
CA LEU A 201 -3.65 -17.89 -8.10
C LEU A 201 -2.46 -18.55 -8.80
N ARG A 202 -2.72 -19.56 -9.64
CA ARG A 202 -1.67 -20.15 -10.48
C ARG A 202 -1.53 -19.37 -11.79
N TYR A 203 -0.31 -19.18 -12.29
CA TYR A 203 -0.07 -18.55 -13.59
C TYR A 203 1.03 -19.24 -14.39
N ARG A 204 0.98 -19.17 -15.72
CA ARG A 204 2.10 -19.62 -16.58
C ARG A 204 3.10 -18.49 -16.73
N ARG A 205 4.40 -18.80 -16.80
CA ARG A 205 5.46 -17.78 -16.88
C ARG A 205 5.26 -16.76 -18.01
N ARG A 206 4.75 -17.19 -19.16
CA ARG A 206 4.45 -16.34 -20.33
C ARG A 206 3.29 -15.36 -20.11
N ASP A 207 2.41 -15.66 -19.15
CA ASP A 207 1.23 -14.86 -18.81
C ASP A 207 1.53 -13.84 -17.71
N LEU A 208 2.78 -13.73 -17.23
CA LEU A 208 3.20 -12.73 -16.23
C LEU A 208 2.74 -11.30 -16.58
N PRO A 209 2.85 -10.81 -17.84
CA PRO A 209 2.33 -9.48 -18.17
C PRO A 209 0.82 -9.34 -18.00
N ARG A 210 0.06 -10.38 -18.36
CA ARG A 210 -1.40 -10.40 -18.19
C ARG A 210 -1.77 -10.43 -16.72
N LEU A 211 -1.07 -11.23 -15.92
CA LEU A 211 -1.25 -11.28 -14.47
C LEU A 211 -1.00 -9.92 -13.82
N MET A 212 0.10 -9.24 -14.19
CA MET A 212 0.42 -7.92 -13.66
C MET A 212 -0.68 -6.90 -13.97
N ALA A 213 -1.15 -6.88 -15.22
CA ALA A 213 -2.25 -6.00 -15.62
C ALA A 213 -3.53 -6.28 -14.81
N ALA A 214 -3.86 -7.56 -14.59
CA ALA A 214 -5.01 -7.95 -13.77
C ALA A 214 -4.87 -7.48 -12.32
N ILE A 215 -3.67 -7.55 -11.72
CA ILE A 215 -3.39 -7.05 -10.37
C ILE A 215 -3.64 -5.54 -10.30
N ASN A 216 -3.10 -4.78 -11.25
CA ASN A 216 -3.28 -3.32 -11.28
C ASN A 216 -4.77 -2.92 -11.45
N THR A 217 -5.56 -3.72 -12.18
CA THR A 217 -7.00 -3.42 -12.38
C THR A 217 -7.85 -3.50 -11.11
N THR A 218 -7.33 -4.04 -10.01
CA THR A 218 -8.01 -3.99 -8.70
C THR A 218 -8.19 -2.56 -8.20
N GLY A 219 -7.41 -1.61 -8.74
CA GLY A 219 -7.39 -0.21 -8.36
C GLY A 219 -6.68 0.08 -7.03
N TYR A 220 -6.27 -0.97 -6.30
CA TYR A 220 -5.41 -0.85 -5.13
C TYR A 220 -3.93 -0.83 -5.53
N GLY A 221 -3.09 -0.21 -4.70
CA GLY A 221 -1.67 -0.07 -4.98
C GLY A 221 -0.85 0.19 -3.72
N LEU A 222 -0.97 -0.68 -2.70
CA LEU A 222 -0.30 -0.52 -1.42
C LEU A 222 1.02 -1.29 -1.33
N THR A 223 0.99 -2.62 -1.16
CA THR A 223 2.19 -3.45 -1.16
C THR A 223 2.18 -4.49 -2.28
N MET A 224 3.37 -4.79 -2.81
CA MET A 224 3.58 -5.86 -3.79
C MET A 224 4.87 -6.60 -3.47
N GLY A 225 4.87 -7.91 -3.66
CA GLY A 225 6.01 -8.77 -3.41
C GLY A 225 6.42 -9.50 -4.69
N VAL A 226 7.71 -9.76 -4.84
CA VAL A 226 8.20 -10.69 -5.85
C VAL A 226 9.30 -11.59 -5.28
N HIS A 227 9.14 -12.89 -5.43
CA HIS A 227 10.21 -13.86 -5.20
C HIS A 227 10.71 -14.40 -6.55
N THR A 228 11.95 -14.05 -6.87
CA THR A 228 12.65 -14.46 -8.10
C THR A 228 14.15 -14.22 -7.93
N ARG A 229 14.96 -15.06 -8.58
CA ARG A 229 16.41 -14.88 -8.73
C ARG A 229 16.77 -14.31 -10.10
N ILE A 230 15.78 -13.93 -10.92
CA ILE A 230 15.97 -13.46 -12.28
C ILE A 230 15.79 -11.94 -12.32
N ASP A 231 16.87 -11.22 -12.57
CA ASP A 231 16.88 -9.74 -12.62
C ASP A 231 15.85 -9.18 -13.60
N GLU A 232 15.67 -9.81 -14.76
CA GLU A 232 14.65 -9.42 -15.75
C GLU A 232 13.24 -9.43 -15.16
N THR A 233 12.96 -10.37 -14.27
CA THR A 233 11.64 -10.52 -13.63
C THR A 233 11.45 -9.48 -12.54
N VAL A 234 12.49 -9.20 -11.74
CA VAL A 234 12.49 -8.07 -10.78
C VAL A 234 12.25 -6.75 -11.51
N ASP A 235 13.00 -6.51 -12.59
CA ASP A 235 12.89 -5.33 -13.44
C ASP A 235 11.50 -5.19 -14.05
N PHE A 236 10.92 -6.30 -14.54
CA PHE A 236 9.57 -6.32 -15.09
C PHE A 236 8.54 -5.90 -14.04
N VAL A 237 8.57 -6.53 -12.86
CA VAL A 237 7.64 -6.23 -11.77
C VAL A 237 7.80 -4.78 -11.29
N ARG A 238 9.04 -4.30 -11.12
CA ARG A 238 9.30 -2.92 -10.73
C ARG A 238 8.76 -1.89 -11.72
N ARG A 239 8.83 -2.18 -13.03
CA ARG A 239 8.38 -1.24 -14.09
C ARG A 239 6.88 -1.24 -14.31
N HIS A 240 6.20 -2.36 -14.07
CA HIS A 240 4.78 -2.54 -14.43
C HIS A 240 3.85 -2.71 -13.23
N GLY A 241 4.36 -2.96 -12.03
CA GLY A 241 3.57 -3.05 -10.82
C GLY A 241 3.16 -1.66 -10.32
N GLU A 242 1.86 -1.47 -10.12
CA GLU A 242 1.29 -0.24 -9.53
C GLU A 242 1.12 -0.45 -8.02
N ALA A 243 2.19 -0.24 -7.27
CA ALA A 243 2.18 -0.32 -5.81
C ALA A 243 3.15 0.66 -5.18
N GLY A 244 2.72 1.28 -4.08
CA GLY A 244 3.57 2.22 -3.34
C GLY A 244 4.79 1.56 -2.69
N ASN A 245 4.70 0.31 -2.27
CA ASN A 245 5.79 -0.41 -1.58
C ASN A 245 6.04 -1.77 -2.26
N LEU A 246 7.18 -1.90 -2.94
CA LEU A 246 7.63 -3.13 -3.57
C LEU A 246 8.69 -3.84 -2.71
N TYR A 247 8.53 -5.15 -2.52
CA TYR A 247 9.43 -6.00 -1.76
C TYR A 247 9.96 -7.15 -2.64
N VAL A 248 11.27 -7.35 -2.65
CA VAL A 248 11.93 -8.38 -3.48
C VAL A 248 12.60 -9.40 -2.56
N ASN A 249 12.24 -10.68 -2.72
CA ASN A 249 12.79 -11.82 -1.97
C ASN A 249 12.75 -11.66 -0.44
N ARG A 250 11.62 -11.16 0.07
CA ARG A 250 11.31 -10.98 1.49
C ARG A 250 9.80 -10.83 1.71
N ASN A 251 9.36 -10.91 2.96
CA ASN A 251 7.99 -10.54 3.34
C ASN A 251 7.63 -9.08 2.96
N MET A 252 6.33 -8.80 2.87
CA MET A 252 5.80 -7.50 2.41
C MET A 252 5.13 -6.67 3.52
N VAL A 253 5.43 -7.00 4.78
CA VAL A 253 4.87 -6.37 5.98
C VAL A 253 6.00 -5.70 6.79
N GLY A 254 5.64 -4.91 7.81
CA GLY A 254 6.65 -4.38 8.75
C GLY A 254 7.55 -3.28 8.19
N ALA A 255 7.01 -2.40 7.35
CA ALA A 255 7.74 -1.24 6.83
C ALA A 255 8.34 -0.38 7.96
N VAL A 256 9.62 -0.04 7.84
CA VAL A 256 10.38 0.72 8.84
C VAL A 256 10.43 2.19 8.46
N VAL A 257 10.08 3.06 9.41
CA VAL A 257 10.11 4.52 9.24
C VAL A 257 11.48 5.00 8.77
N GLY A 258 11.51 5.83 7.72
CA GLY A 258 12.74 6.36 7.13
C GLY A 258 13.54 5.38 6.27
N VAL A 259 13.18 4.10 6.25
CA VAL A 259 13.84 3.06 5.43
C VAL A 259 12.93 2.57 4.31
N GLN A 260 11.66 2.26 4.63
CA GLN A 260 10.61 1.99 3.65
C GLN A 260 9.41 2.91 3.91
N PRO A 261 9.49 4.21 3.52
CA PRO A 261 8.34 5.11 3.59
C PRO A 261 7.07 4.45 3.05
N PHE A 262 6.02 4.44 3.88
CA PHE A 262 4.87 3.56 3.70
C PHE A 262 3.65 4.34 3.22
N GLY A 263 2.94 3.78 2.26
CA GLY A 263 1.70 4.34 1.72
C GLY A 263 1.51 3.98 0.26
N GLY A 264 0.27 3.92 -0.19
CA GLY A 264 -0.10 3.45 -1.52
C GLY A 264 -0.54 4.56 -2.47
N GLU A 265 -1.11 4.14 -3.59
CA GLU A 265 -1.81 4.98 -4.55
C GLU A 265 -3.18 4.38 -4.95
N GLY A 266 -3.91 5.05 -5.84
CA GLY A 266 -5.25 4.60 -6.25
C GLY A 266 -6.22 4.54 -5.07
N LEU A 267 -6.86 3.38 -4.89
CA LEU A 267 -7.77 3.09 -3.78
C LEU A 267 -7.04 2.90 -2.44
N SER A 268 -5.71 2.79 -2.42
CA SER A 268 -4.91 2.55 -1.22
C SER A 268 -4.45 3.82 -0.50
N GLY A 269 -4.57 4.98 -1.14
CA GLY A 269 -4.39 6.23 -0.41
C GLY A 269 -4.11 7.45 -1.26
N THR A 270 -4.13 8.60 -0.61
CA THR A 270 -3.84 9.89 -1.24
C THR A 270 -2.34 10.20 -1.27
N GLY A 271 -1.57 9.60 -0.37
CA GLY A 271 -0.25 10.07 0.04
C GLY A 271 -0.29 11.44 0.71
N PRO A 272 0.88 12.02 1.03
CA PRO A 272 2.23 11.45 0.89
C PRO A 272 2.50 10.29 1.87
N LYS A 273 3.51 9.46 1.56
CA LYS A 273 3.91 8.31 2.39
C LYS A 273 4.27 8.70 3.83
N ALA A 274 3.66 8.01 4.79
CA ALA A 274 4.01 8.11 6.20
C ALA A 274 5.46 7.63 6.42
N GLY A 275 6.17 8.28 7.35
CA GLY A 275 7.60 8.02 7.59
C GLY A 275 8.51 8.40 6.43
N GLY A 276 7.98 9.08 5.40
CA GLY A 276 8.73 9.61 4.26
C GLY A 276 9.03 11.10 4.38
N PRO A 277 9.92 11.63 3.53
CA PRO A 277 10.42 13.00 3.64
C PRO A 277 9.39 14.07 3.23
N LEU A 278 8.27 13.67 2.59
CA LEU A 278 7.22 14.58 2.11
C LEU A 278 6.07 14.78 3.10
N TYR A 279 5.99 13.96 4.15
CA TYR A 279 4.80 13.87 5.00
C TYR A 279 4.47 15.19 5.71
N LEU A 280 5.46 15.77 6.38
CA LEU A 280 5.28 16.99 7.18
C LEU A 280 4.94 18.22 6.33
N TYR A 281 5.42 18.27 5.09
CA TYR A 281 5.13 19.40 4.19
C TYR A 281 3.64 19.49 3.83
N ARG A 282 2.91 18.37 3.86
CA ARG A 282 1.47 18.36 3.63
C ARG A 282 0.66 18.97 4.78
N LEU A 283 1.26 19.09 5.97
CA LEU A 283 0.64 19.65 7.17
C LEU A 283 0.90 21.16 7.33
N LEU A 284 1.68 21.77 6.43
CA LEU A 284 1.91 23.21 6.43
C LEU A 284 0.73 23.93 5.76
N ALA A 285 0.31 25.05 6.32
CA ALA A 285 -0.69 25.92 5.70
C ALA A 285 -0.26 26.42 4.31
N ARG A 286 1.06 26.60 4.11
CA ARG A 286 1.69 26.86 2.82
C ARG A 286 3.00 26.08 2.74
N ALA A 287 3.09 25.17 1.78
CA ALA A 287 4.34 24.46 1.51
C ALA A 287 5.29 25.34 0.68
N PRO A 288 6.61 25.27 0.91
CA PRO A 288 7.57 26.05 0.12
C PRO A 288 7.64 25.54 -1.33
N HIS A 289 8.10 26.37 -2.27
CA HIS A 289 8.16 25.99 -3.69
C HIS A 289 9.26 24.95 -4.01
N ASP A 290 10.20 24.73 -3.08
CA ASP A 290 11.35 23.83 -3.21
C ASP A 290 11.23 22.57 -2.33
N VAL A 291 10.00 22.12 -2.03
CA VAL A 291 9.74 20.92 -1.20
C VAL A 291 10.50 19.69 -1.68
N LEU A 292 10.47 19.38 -2.98
CA LEU A 292 11.09 18.16 -3.52
C LEU A 292 12.61 18.16 -3.31
N PRO A 293 13.37 19.20 -3.70
CA PRO A 293 14.79 19.31 -3.37
C PRO A 293 15.09 19.16 -1.87
N ARG A 294 14.33 19.84 -1.01
CA ARG A 294 14.51 19.77 0.45
C ARG A 294 14.26 18.36 1.00
N ALA A 295 13.17 17.73 0.56
CA ALA A 295 12.78 16.40 0.99
C ALA A 295 13.82 15.35 0.55
N LEU A 296 14.30 15.44 -0.69
CA LEU A 296 15.27 14.48 -1.22
C LEU A 296 16.68 14.65 -0.63
N ALA A 297 17.06 15.87 -0.23
CA ALA A 297 18.33 16.10 0.47
C ALA A 297 18.40 15.37 1.82
N PHE A 298 17.26 15.07 2.44
CA PHE A 298 17.17 14.36 3.71
C PHE A 298 17.40 12.84 3.58
N CYS A 299 17.20 12.26 2.39
CA CYS A 299 17.19 10.81 2.19
C CYS A 299 18.58 10.15 2.14
N ALA A 300 19.61 10.86 1.65
CA ALA A 300 21.05 10.54 1.77
C ALA A 300 21.89 11.59 1.01
N PRO A 301 23.13 11.89 1.44
CA PRO A 301 24.04 12.79 0.71
C PRO A 301 24.74 12.15 -0.50
N ASP A 302 24.71 10.82 -0.65
CA ASP A 302 25.33 10.13 -1.79
C ASP A 302 24.48 10.19 -3.07
N ALA A 303 25.17 10.30 -4.20
CA ALA A 303 24.68 10.81 -5.48
C ALA A 303 23.31 10.29 -5.92
N ALA A 304 22.41 11.25 -6.18
CA ALA A 304 21.20 11.07 -6.96
C ALA A 304 21.48 10.23 -8.21
N ARG A 305 20.82 9.07 -8.34
CA ARG A 305 20.83 8.33 -9.61
C ARG A 305 19.62 8.77 -10.44
N PRO A 306 19.83 9.27 -11.68
CA PRO A 306 18.71 9.53 -12.59
C PRO A 306 17.93 8.23 -12.78
N SER A 307 16.60 8.28 -12.64
CA SER A 307 15.79 7.09 -12.91
C SER A 307 15.63 6.93 -14.42
N GLN A 308 15.59 5.69 -14.91
CA GLN A 308 15.31 5.43 -16.33
C GLN A 308 13.87 5.88 -16.67
N GLY A 309 13.72 6.76 -17.66
CA GLY A 309 12.43 7.24 -18.16
C GLY A 309 12.58 8.47 -19.07
N THR A 310 11.63 8.67 -20.00
CA THR A 310 11.56 9.87 -20.83
C THR A 310 11.36 11.10 -19.94
N PRO A 311 12.21 12.13 -20.00
CA PRO A 311 12.14 13.22 -19.03
C PRO A 311 10.88 14.06 -19.26
N PRO A 312 10.01 14.26 -18.24
CA PRO A 312 8.95 15.27 -18.25
C PRO A 312 9.46 16.67 -18.61
N ALA A 313 10.78 16.88 -18.46
CA ALA A 313 11.49 18.08 -18.84
C ALA A 313 11.32 18.47 -20.32
N ALA A 314 11.16 17.51 -21.25
CA ALA A 314 11.05 17.86 -22.68
C ALA A 314 9.71 18.55 -23.00
N ALA A 315 8.60 18.04 -22.45
CA ALA A 315 7.28 18.63 -22.65
C ALA A 315 7.13 19.97 -21.90
N LEU A 316 7.65 20.05 -20.66
CA LEU A 316 7.67 21.29 -19.90
C LEU A 316 8.55 22.37 -20.56
N ALA A 317 9.71 21.98 -21.08
CA ALA A 317 10.57 22.89 -21.85
C ALA A 317 9.89 23.36 -23.13
N ALA A 318 9.26 22.45 -23.90
CA ALA A 318 8.52 22.83 -25.11
C ALA A 318 7.36 23.79 -24.82
N LEU A 319 6.66 23.62 -23.68
CA LEU A 319 5.63 24.56 -23.23
C LEU A 319 6.23 25.92 -22.85
N GLY A 320 7.36 25.92 -22.13
CA GLY A 320 8.09 27.13 -21.76
C GLY A 320 8.57 27.90 -22.99
N ASP A 321 9.16 27.21 -23.95
CA ASP A 321 9.62 27.77 -25.22
C ASP A 321 8.44 28.37 -26.00
N TRP A 322 7.35 27.61 -26.17
CA TRP A 322 6.14 28.11 -26.82
C TRP A 322 5.57 29.35 -26.10
N ALA A 323 5.53 29.34 -24.77
CA ALA A 323 5.06 30.47 -23.98
C ALA A 323 5.93 31.71 -24.18
N ALA A 324 7.26 31.55 -24.21
CA ALA A 324 8.19 32.64 -24.48
C ALA A 324 8.02 33.20 -25.90
N HIS A 325 7.91 32.34 -26.91
CA HIS A 325 7.74 32.76 -28.31
C HIS A 325 6.39 33.43 -28.58
N THR A 326 5.36 33.15 -27.77
CA THR A 326 4.02 33.74 -27.92
C THR A 326 3.78 34.92 -26.98
N GLY A 327 4.80 35.42 -26.29
CA GLY A 327 4.71 36.58 -25.37
C GLY A 327 3.93 36.30 -24.07
N ARG A 328 3.86 35.03 -23.64
CA ARG A 328 3.21 34.60 -22.39
C ARG A 328 4.23 34.52 -21.26
N ASP A 329 4.85 35.65 -20.92
CA ASP A 329 5.99 35.71 -20.01
C ASP A 329 5.73 35.07 -18.63
N ALA A 330 4.53 35.26 -18.07
CA ALA A 330 4.16 34.66 -16.79
C ALA A 330 4.14 33.13 -16.83
N LEU A 331 3.69 32.54 -17.96
CA LEU A 331 3.67 31.09 -18.14
C LEU A 331 5.08 30.55 -18.38
N ALA A 332 5.91 31.25 -19.16
CA ALA A 332 7.31 30.90 -19.37
C ALA A 332 8.07 30.89 -18.02
N ALA A 333 7.89 31.93 -17.20
CA ALA A 333 8.50 32.01 -15.87
C ALA A 333 8.04 30.88 -14.93
N GLN A 334 6.77 30.47 -14.99
CA GLN A 334 6.25 29.31 -14.25
C GLN A 334 6.90 27.99 -14.73
N CYS A 335 7.07 27.80 -16.04
CA CYS A 335 7.74 26.62 -16.60
C CYS A 335 9.20 26.54 -16.13
N ASP A 336 9.90 27.67 -16.09
CA ASP A 336 11.27 27.76 -15.56
C ASP A 336 11.32 27.42 -14.06
N GLN A 337 10.39 27.97 -13.28
CA GLN A 337 10.31 27.70 -11.84
C GLN A 337 10.07 26.21 -11.57
N LEU A 338 9.12 25.59 -12.27
CA LEU A 338 8.81 24.16 -12.14
C LEU A 338 10.00 23.28 -12.56
N SER A 339 10.72 23.67 -13.60
CA SER A 339 11.93 22.97 -14.05
C SER A 339 13.01 22.96 -12.96
N ARG A 340 13.21 24.09 -12.27
CA ARG A 340 14.16 24.21 -11.15
C ARG A 340 13.69 23.52 -9.87
N ALA A 341 12.38 23.37 -9.68
CA ALA A 341 11.80 22.70 -8.51
C ALA A 341 12.05 21.18 -8.49
N GLY A 342 12.70 20.60 -9.52
CA GLY A 342 13.18 19.22 -9.47
C GLY A 342 12.07 18.17 -9.62
N CYS A 343 11.01 18.48 -10.37
CA CYS A 343 9.88 17.58 -10.66
C CYS A 343 10.23 16.37 -11.55
N GLN A 344 11.50 15.97 -11.62
CA GLN A 344 11.96 14.87 -12.44
C GLN A 344 11.93 13.54 -11.68
N PRO A 345 11.63 12.43 -12.38
CA PRO A 345 11.76 11.10 -11.82
C PRO A 345 13.17 10.89 -11.23
N THR A 346 13.22 10.55 -9.95
CA THR A 346 14.48 10.48 -9.21
C THR A 346 14.48 9.29 -8.28
N SER A 347 15.66 8.69 -8.07
CA SER A 347 15.84 7.58 -7.13
C SER A 347 16.88 7.93 -6.07
N ARG A 348 16.68 7.45 -4.85
CA ARG A 348 17.61 7.59 -3.72
C ARG A 348 17.72 6.27 -2.98
N VAL A 349 18.94 5.84 -2.69
CA VAL A 349 19.15 4.72 -1.77
C VAL A 349 19.02 5.27 -0.34
N LEU A 350 18.12 4.68 0.44
CA LEU A 350 17.91 5.03 1.83
C LEU A 350 18.87 4.22 2.72
N ARG A 351 19.31 4.84 3.81
CA ARG A 351 20.10 4.13 4.84
C ARG A 351 19.23 3.03 5.45
N GLY A 352 19.77 1.81 5.49
CA GLY A 352 19.08 0.64 6.01
C GLY A 352 20.07 -0.38 6.57
N PRO A 353 19.59 -1.55 7.01
CA PRO A 353 20.45 -2.61 7.52
C PRO A 353 21.32 -3.21 6.41
N THR A 354 22.44 -3.82 6.79
CA THR A 354 23.26 -4.63 5.88
C THR A 354 22.45 -5.81 5.34
N GLY A 355 22.68 -6.21 4.08
CA GLY A 355 21.94 -7.30 3.44
C GLY A 355 20.62 -6.88 2.80
N GLU A 356 20.24 -5.60 2.90
CA GLU A 356 19.09 -5.03 2.21
C GLU A 356 19.47 -3.78 1.43
N GLN A 357 18.88 -3.63 0.24
CA GLN A 357 18.93 -2.37 -0.50
C GLN A 357 17.54 -1.74 -0.49
N ASN A 358 17.44 -0.55 0.11
CA ASN A 358 16.20 0.19 0.20
C ASN A 358 16.28 1.41 -0.71
N VAL A 359 15.37 1.51 -1.68
CA VAL A 359 15.39 2.56 -2.69
C VAL A 359 14.06 3.31 -2.70
N TYR A 360 14.14 4.62 -2.57
CA TYR A 360 13.01 5.53 -2.70
C TYR A 360 12.99 6.12 -4.10
N HIS A 361 11.89 5.89 -4.81
CA HIS A 361 11.69 6.43 -6.15
C HIS A 361 10.56 7.49 -6.13
N LEU A 362 10.77 8.56 -6.88
CA LEU A 362 9.73 9.49 -7.27
C LEU A 362 9.36 9.23 -8.72
N HIS A 363 8.08 8.96 -8.94
CA HIS A 363 7.48 8.77 -10.25
C HIS A 363 6.40 9.84 -10.49
N PRO A 364 6.15 10.23 -11.75
CA PRO A 364 5.01 11.08 -12.07
C PRO A 364 3.72 10.30 -11.80
N ARG A 365 2.66 11.00 -11.37
CA ARG A 365 1.31 10.43 -11.46
C ARG A 365 0.90 10.36 -12.92
N GLU A 366 0.15 9.32 -13.28
CA GLU A 366 -0.26 9.03 -14.66
C GLU A 366 -0.99 10.21 -15.32
N ALA A 367 -1.94 10.80 -14.60
CA ALA A 367 -2.73 11.92 -15.09
C ALA A 367 -3.06 12.92 -13.98
N ALA A 368 -3.28 14.17 -14.38
CA ALA A 368 -3.78 15.24 -13.52
C ALA A 368 -5.00 15.89 -14.15
N LEU A 369 -6.10 16.01 -13.40
CA LEU A 369 -7.29 16.73 -13.84
C LEU A 369 -7.06 18.24 -13.70
N CYS A 370 -7.03 18.95 -14.82
CA CYS A 370 -6.92 20.41 -14.86
C CYS A 370 -8.30 21.04 -15.07
N LEU A 371 -8.82 21.72 -14.05
CA LEU A 371 -10.05 22.51 -14.14
C LEU A 371 -9.67 24.00 -14.18
N ALA A 372 -9.76 24.61 -15.35
CA ALA A 372 -9.65 26.06 -15.51
C ALA A 372 -11.07 26.66 -15.49
N GLY A 373 -11.30 27.59 -14.57
CA GLY A 373 -12.56 28.31 -14.40
C GLY A 373 -12.39 29.80 -14.64
#